data_AF-A0A2T0M2K7-F1
#
_entry.id   AF-A0A2T0M2K7-F1
#
_cell.length_a   1.000
_cell.length_b   1.000
_cell.length_c   1.000
_cell.angle_alpha   90.00
_cell.angle_beta   90.00
_cell.angle_gamma   90.00
#
_symmetry.space_group_name_H-M   'P 1'
#
loop_
_entity.id
_entity.type
_entity.pdbx_description
1 polymer ?
#
loop_
_entity_poly.entity_id
_entity_poly.type
_entity_poly.pdbx_seq_one_letter_code
_entity_poly.pdbx_strand_id
1 'polypeptide(L)'
;MVREFDDDEVRSAGPSVVWQGPGEAPAVLVLDPAGEAKHNELPATWRDLAEHLRVGWCRLPAEVGDEPSVEDILGGLRQRAHLVASGTAAELALRLALEHSDVVRSVIAVDPSPSGPSAPRVNDFSSSAVWWDDTTAARRKKLLSRGIRVECFVHRDSDPAVRVEPPVPLGHPDVVGRVVQTLLSFQGDRADPEPVEPERREIAEAWRAVRERFGPPLERARRSGGGSA
;
A
#
# COMPACT_ATOMS: atom_id res chain seq x y z
N MET A 1 4.73 4.09 38.50
CA MET A 1 3.94 3.03 37.85
C MET A 1 3.45 3.62 36.53
N VAL A 2 4.17 3.35 35.45
CA VAL A 2 3.86 3.87 34.12
C VAL A 2 2.67 3.07 33.59
N ARG A 3 1.57 3.74 33.23
CA ARG A 3 0.49 3.11 32.47
C ARG A 3 1.02 2.94 31.05
N GLU A 4 1.46 1.73 30.72
CA GLU A 4 1.52 1.27 29.33
C GLU A 4 0.07 1.33 28.82
N PHE A 5 -0.21 2.29 27.95
CA PHE A 5 -1.47 2.33 27.23
C PHE A 5 -1.43 1.21 26.19
N ASP A 6 -2.45 0.38 26.23
CA ASP A 6 -2.69 -0.79 25.40
C ASP A 6 -3.02 -0.38 23.95
N ASP A 7 -2.02 0.16 23.25
CA ASP A 7 -2.13 0.58 21.85
C ASP A 7 -2.38 -0.62 20.91
N ASP A 8 -2.07 -1.84 21.35
CA ASP A 8 -2.24 -3.08 20.60
C ASP A 8 -3.69 -3.63 20.64
N GLU A 9 -4.43 -3.45 21.74
CA GLU A 9 -5.86 -3.81 21.78
C GLU A 9 -6.70 -3.00 20.80
N VAL A 10 -6.42 -1.71 20.62
CA VAL A 10 -7.16 -0.83 19.67
C VAL A 10 -6.80 -1.11 18.22
N ARG A 11 -5.61 -1.69 17.96
CA ARG A 11 -5.20 -2.13 16.61
C ARG A 11 -5.81 -3.47 16.22
N SER A 12 -6.20 -4.32 17.17
CA SER A 12 -6.64 -5.71 16.92
C SER A 12 -8.16 -5.90 16.72
N ALA A 13 -8.99 -4.87 16.83
CA ALA A 13 -10.44 -4.96 16.61
C ALA A 13 -10.83 -4.95 15.11
N GLY A 14 -11.59 -5.95 14.63
CA GLY A 14 -12.09 -6.09 13.24
C GLY A 14 -11.58 -7.35 12.51
N PRO A 15 -12.12 -7.70 11.31
CA PRO A 15 -11.70 -8.86 10.53
C PRO A 15 -10.28 -8.68 9.98
N SER A 16 -9.53 -9.77 9.80
CA SER A 16 -8.18 -9.78 9.19
C SER A 16 -8.14 -9.12 7.82
N VAL A 17 -9.24 -9.23 7.06
CA VAL A 17 -9.37 -8.63 5.73
C VAL A 17 -10.75 -8.02 5.51
N VAL A 18 -10.77 -6.80 4.99
CA VAL A 18 -11.97 -6.13 4.48
C VAL A 18 -11.91 -6.12 2.95
N TRP A 19 -12.90 -6.73 2.29
CA TRP A 19 -13.03 -6.68 0.84
C TRP A 19 -14.10 -5.68 0.41
N GLN A 20 -13.78 -4.84 -0.60
CA GLN A 20 -14.77 -4.05 -1.32
C GLN A 20 -14.49 -4.06 -2.83
N GLY A 21 -15.55 -3.91 -3.61
CA GLY A 21 -15.53 -3.84 -5.07
C GLY A 21 -15.87 -5.13 -5.80
N PRO A 22 -15.94 -5.09 -7.15
CA PRO A 22 -16.41 -6.21 -7.96
C PRO A 22 -15.47 -7.41 -7.89
N GLY A 23 -16.01 -8.63 -7.80
CA GLY A 23 -15.20 -9.86 -7.65
C GLY A 23 -14.27 -10.17 -8.83
N GLU A 24 -14.58 -9.66 -10.02
CA GLU A 24 -13.80 -9.85 -11.25
C GLU A 24 -12.90 -8.65 -11.61
N ALA A 25 -12.98 -7.55 -10.85
CA ALA A 25 -12.17 -6.37 -11.08
C ALA A 25 -10.69 -6.60 -10.71
N PRO A 26 -9.75 -5.79 -11.23
CA PRO A 26 -8.34 -5.86 -10.86
C PRO A 26 -8.15 -5.80 -9.34
N ALA A 27 -7.37 -6.74 -8.81
CA ALA A 27 -7.19 -6.90 -7.37
C ALA A 27 -6.05 -6.02 -6.83
N VAL A 28 -6.33 -5.31 -5.73
CA VAL A 28 -5.33 -4.59 -4.94
C VAL A 28 -5.40 -5.10 -3.51
N LEU A 29 -4.30 -5.69 -3.02
CA LEU A 29 -4.19 -6.17 -1.66
C LEU A 29 -3.31 -5.20 -0.86
N VAL A 30 -3.92 -4.55 0.13
CA VAL A 30 -3.27 -3.58 1.01
C VAL A 30 -2.84 -4.30 2.29
N LEU A 31 -1.55 -4.26 2.62
CA LEU A 31 -0.95 -4.82 3.82
C LEU A 31 -0.72 -3.69 4.82
N ASP A 32 -1.58 -3.63 5.82
CA ASP A 32 -1.71 -2.51 6.74
C ASP A 32 -1.31 -2.90 8.17
N PRO A 33 -0.06 -2.61 8.58
CA PRO A 33 0.40 -2.86 9.94
C PRO A 33 -0.13 -1.82 10.96
N ALA A 34 -0.70 -0.70 10.52
CA ALA A 34 -1.26 0.32 11.41
C ALA A 34 -2.75 0.05 11.75
N GLY A 35 -3.39 -0.82 10.96
CA GLY A 35 -4.79 -1.19 11.10
C GLY A 35 -5.71 0.02 10.93
N GLU A 36 -5.52 0.84 9.89
CA GLU A 36 -6.35 2.00 9.55
C GLU A 36 -7.82 1.64 9.27
N ALA A 37 -8.12 0.40 8.85
CA ALA A 37 -9.48 -0.09 8.61
C ALA A 37 -10.22 -0.57 9.88
N LYS A 38 -10.07 0.15 11.01
CA LYS A 38 -10.62 -0.22 12.35
C LYS A 38 -12.13 -0.39 12.42
N HIS A 39 -12.87 0.06 11.40
CA HIS A 39 -14.33 0.08 11.36
C HIS A 39 -14.94 -0.83 10.30
N ASN A 40 -14.19 -1.83 9.81
CA ASN A 40 -14.64 -2.74 8.74
C ASN A 40 -14.96 -2.03 7.42
N GLU A 41 -14.41 -0.83 7.21
CA GLU A 41 -14.61 -0.02 6.01
C GLU A 41 -13.27 0.44 5.48
N LEU A 42 -13.18 0.56 4.15
CA LEU A 42 -12.03 1.22 3.52
C LEU A 42 -11.96 2.70 3.93
N PRO A 43 -10.74 3.27 4.03
CA PRO A 43 -10.57 4.71 4.14
C PRO A 43 -11.31 5.43 3.01
N ALA A 44 -11.87 6.60 3.31
CA ALA A 44 -12.74 7.33 2.38
C ALA A 44 -12.10 7.62 1.01
N THR A 45 -10.77 7.73 0.97
CA THR A 45 -9.98 7.98 -0.24
C THR A 45 -9.90 6.79 -1.20
N TRP A 46 -10.24 5.58 -0.73
CA TRP A 46 -10.26 4.36 -1.52
C TRP A 46 -11.65 3.97 -2.03
N ARG A 47 -12.72 4.54 -1.46
CA ARG A 47 -14.11 4.09 -1.72
C ARG A 47 -14.51 4.24 -3.18
N ASP A 48 -14.26 5.42 -3.77
CA ASP A 48 -14.58 5.68 -5.19
C ASP A 48 -13.76 4.78 -6.12
N LEU A 49 -12.53 4.41 -5.73
CA LEU A 49 -11.71 3.46 -6.49
C LEU A 49 -12.20 2.03 -6.38
N ALA A 50 -12.77 1.64 -5.23
CA ALA A 50 -13.33 0.31 -5.01
C ALA A 50 -14.58 0.03 -5.85
N GLU A 51 -15.17 1.03 -6.51
CA GLU A 51 -16.21 0.81 -7.51
C GLU A 51 -15.66 0.08 -8.76
N HIS A 52 -14.35 0.22 -9.02
CA HIS A 52 -13.67 -0.32 -10.22
C HIS A 52 -12.50 -1.25 -9.90
N LEU A 53 -12.16 -1.41 -8.61
CA LEU A 53 -11.07 -2.25 -8.13
C LEU A 53 -11.59 -3.21 -7.08
N ARG A 54 -11.05 -4.43 -7.06
CA ARG A 54 -11.27 -5.36 -5.95
C ARG A 54 -10.21 -5.10 -4.88
N VAL A 55 -10.55 -4.30 -3.87
CA VAL A 55 -9.62 -3.92 -2.80
C VAL A 55 -9.79 -4.86 -1.62
N GLY A 56 -8.72 -5.60 -1.29
CA GLY A 56 -8.60 -6.37 -0.05
C GLY A 56 -7.69 -5.62 0.91
N TRP A 57 -8.23 -5.21 2.05
CA TRP A 57 -7.48 -4.49 3.08
C TRP A 57 -7.13 -5.43 4.22
N CYS A 58 -5.89 -5.93 4.23
CA CYS A 58 -5.37 -6.86 5.22
C CYS A 58 -4.71 -6.11 6.38
N ARG A 59 -5.29 -6.21 7.58
CA ARG A 59 -4.62 -5.77 8.79
C ARG A 59 -3.48 -6.73 9.12
N LEU A 60 -2.33 -6.22 9.58
CA LEU A 60 -1.23 -7.06 10.07
C LEU A 60 -1.02 -6.94 11.59
N PRO A 61 -0.72 -8.06 12.28
CA PRO A 61 -0.77 -9.43 11.75
C PRO A 61 -2.21 -9.83 11.41
N ALA A 62 -2.38 -10.50 10.26
CA ALA A 62 -3.69 -10.94 9.77
C ALA A 62 -4.18 -12.21 10.49
N GLU A 63 -3.28 -12.91 11.19
CA GLU A 63 -3.54 -14.20 11.82
C GLU A 63 -4.05 -13.99 13.25
N VAL A 64 -5.37 -13.86 13.40
CA VAL A 64 -6.04 -13.97 14.70
C VAL A 64 -7.07 -15.09 14.61
N GLY A 65 -6.80 -16.23 15.26
CA GLY A 65 -7.70 -17.39 15.27
C GLY A 65 -7.70 -18.16 13.94
N ASP A 66 -8.89 -18.46 13.42
CA ASP A 66 -9.10 -19.26 12.19
C ASP A 66 -9.18 -18.40 10.91
N GLU A 67 -8.83 -17.11 10.99
CA GLU A 67 -8.87 -16.20 9.85
C GLU A 67 -7.76 -16.52 8.83
N PRO A 68 -8.04 -16.42 7.51
CA PRO A 68 -7.07 -16.78 6.47
C PRO A 68 -5.84 -15.87 6.50
N SER A 69 -4.67 -16.47 6.29
CA SER A 69 -3.42 -15.72 6.11
C SER A 69 -3.42 -14.92 4.79
N VAL A 70 -2.48 -13.99 4.65
CA VAL A 70 -2.31 -13.25 3.39
C VAL A 70 -1.91 -14.21 2.25
N GLU A 71 -1.12 -15.23 2.58
CA GLU A 71 -0.74 -16.34 1.70
C GLU A 71 -1.97 -17.12 1.20
N ASP A 72 -2.90 -17.48 2.11
CA ASP A 72 -4.15 -18.18 1.75
C ASP A 72 -5.02 -17.31 0.83
N ILE A 73 -5.11 -16.02 1.14
CA ILE A 73 -5.82 -15.04 0.32
C ILE A 73 -5.24 -15.02 -1.10
N LEU A 74 -3.91 -14.89 -1.22
CA LEU A 74 -3.24 -14.86 -2.53
C LEU A 74 -3.44 -16.17 -3.29
N GLY A 75 -3.38 -17.33 -2.62
CA GLY A 75 -3.64 -18.63 -3.22
C GLY A 75 -5.08 -18.81 -3.73
N GLY A 76 -6.04 -18.03 -3.20
CA GLY A 76 -7.44 -18.06 -3.61
C GLY A 76 -7.83 -17.04 -4.69
N LEU A 77 -6.94 -16.12 -5.09
CA LEU A 77 -7.24 -15.11 -6.11
C LEU A 77 -7.30 -15.71 -7.52
N ARG A 78 -8.28 -15.28 -8.30
CA ARG A 78 -8.43 -15.69 -9.70
C ARG A 78 -7.69 -14.75 -10.66
N GLN A 79 -7.57 -13.48 -10.28
CA GLN A 79 -6.90 -12.44 -11.05
C GLN A 79 -5.52 -12.15 -10.44
N ARG A 80 -4.60 -11.63 -11.25
CA ARG A 80 -3.33 -11.13 -10.73
C ARG A 80 -3.56 -9.89 -9.85
N ALA A 81 -2.78 -9.75 -8.80
CA ALA A 81 -2.96 -8.74 -7.77
C ALA A 81 -1.78 -7.76 -7.68
N HIS A 82 -2.09 -6.53 -7.27
CA HIS A 82 -1.12 -5.54 -6.86
C HIS A 82 -1.01 -5.52 -5.34
N LEU A 83 0.19 -5.67 -4.79
CA LEU A 83 0.44 -5.54 -3.36
C LEU A 83 0.79 -4.08 -3.03
N VAL A 84 0.15 -3.52 -2.01
CA VAL A 84 0.50 -2.22 -1.42
C VAL A 84 0.86 -2.46 0.02
N ALA A 85 2.03 -2.01 0.48
CA ALA A 85 2.48 -2.27 1.84
C ALA A 85 3.15 -1.05 2.44
N SER A 86 2.92 -0.82 3.74
CA SER A 86 3.50 0.30 4.48
C SER A 86 4.48 -0.16 5.55
N GLY A 87 5.57 0.59 5.77
CA GLY A 87 6.49 0.35 6.87
C GLY A 87 7.06 -1.06 6.88
N THR A 88 6.91 -1.75 8.01
CA THR A 88 7.44 -3.10 8.25
C THR A 88 6.78 -4.17 7.39
N ALA A 89 5.61 -3.89 6.81
CA ALA A 89 4.91 -4.80 5.92
C ALA A 89 5.59 -4.92 4.53
N ALA A 90 6.49 -3.99 4.18
CA ALA A 90 7.17 -4.01 2.89
C ALA A 90 8.04 -5.27 2.70
N GLU A 91 8.68 -5.76 3.76
CA GLU A 91 9.47 -6.98 3.69
C GLU A 91 8.59 -8.21 3.43
N LEU A 92 7.44 -8.30 4.10
CA LEU A 92 6.43 -9.34 3.86
C LEU A 92 5.93 -9.29 2.41
N ALA A 93 5.60 -8.11 1.89
CA ALA A 93 5.14 -7.96 0.50
C ALA A 93 6.16 -8.45 -0.53
N LEU A 94 7.46 -8.16 -0.33
CA LEU A 94 8.52 -8.66 -1.20
C LEU A 94 8.66 -10.19 -1.14
N ARG A 95 8.50 -10.79 0.04
CA ARG A 95 8.51 -12.25 0.21
C ARG A 95 7.33 -12.90 -0.51
N LEU A 96 6.11 -12.43 -0.23
CA LEU A 96 4.88 -12.92 -0.86
C LEU A 96 4.94 -12.84 -2.39
N ALA A 97 5.45 -11.73 -2.93
CA ALA A 97 5.61 -11.57 -4.37
C ALA A 97 6.61 -12.57 -5.01
N LEU A 98 7.62 -13.02 -4.26
CA LEU A 98 8.56 -14.03 -4.74
C LEU A 98 7.97 -15.45 -4.67
N GLU A 99 7.12 -15.72 -3.68
CA GLU A 99 6.48 -17.01 -3.46
C GLU A 99 5.28 -17.21 -4.41
N HIS A 100 4.51 -16.15 -4.65
CA HIS A 100 3.30 -16.14 -5.48
C HIS A 100 3.50 -15.33 -6.77
N SER A 101 4.61 -15.56 -7.47
CA SER A 101 5.00 -14.71 -8.62
C SER A 101 4.08 -14.82 -9.85
N ASP A 102 3.28 -15.88 -9.91
CA ASP A 102 2.21 -16.08 -10.88
C ASP A 102 1.01 -15.17 -10.62
N VAL A 103 0.66 -14.97 -9.34
CA VAL A 103 -0.48 -14.13 -8.92
C VAL A 103 -0.08 -12.67 -8.78
N VAL A 104 1.11 -12.35 -8.27
CA VAL A 104 1.49 -10.95 -7.99
C VAL A 104 1.97 -10.25 -9.26
N ARG A 105 1.39 -9.10 -9.58
CA ARG A 105 1.74 -8.23 -10.72
C ARG A 105 2.69 -7.11 -10.31
N SER A 106 2.52 -6.54 -9.11
CA SER A 106 3.41 -5.49 -8.58
C SER A 106 3.46 -5.45 -7.07
N VAL A 107 4.51 -4.80 -6.56
CA VAL A 107 4.62 -4.38 -5.17
C VAL A 107 4.83 -2.87 -5.11
N ILE A 108 4.03 -2.17 -4.31
CA ILE A 108 4.14 -0.74 -4.04
C ILE A 108 4.44 -0.60 -2.55
N ALA A 109 5.66 -0.18 -2.22
CA ALA A 109 6.11 -0.01 -0.85
C ALA A 109 6.03 1.47 -0.44
N VAL A 110 5.39 1.75 0.69
CA VAL A 110 5.18 3.09 1.27
C VAL A 110 6.00 3.20 2.54
N ASP A 111 6.94 4.13 2.58
CA ASP A 111 7.88 4.33 3.70
C ASP A 111 8.41 3.02 4.28
N PRO A 112 9.00 2.15 3.43
CA PRO A 112 9.34 0.80 3.84
C PRO A 112 10.40 0.81 4.94
N SER A 113 10.24 -0.08 5.91
CA SER A 113 11.18 -0.26 7.01
C SER A 113 11.43 -1.74 7.25
N PRO A 114 12.63 -2.11 7.75
CA PRO A 114 12.92 -3.50 8.07
C PRO A 114 12.04 -4.00 9.20
N SER A 115 11.65 -5.27 9.11
CA SER A 115 10.98 -5.97 10.19
C SER A 115 12.00 -6.56 11.19
N GLY A 116 11.68 -6.57 12.48
CA GLY A 116 12.45 -7.30 13.51
C GLY A 116 13.26 -6.44 14.50
N PRO A 117 13.98 -7.07 15.44
CA PRO A 117 14.59 -6.40 16.60
C PRO A 117 15.78 -5.50 16.24
N SER A 118 16.30 -5.59 15.01
CA SER A 118 17.34 -4.71 14.46
C SER A 118 16.76 -3.56 13.63
N ALA A 119 15.44 -3.35 13.67
CA ALA A 119 14.81 -2.23 12.97
C ALA A 119 15.38 -0.89 13.47
N PRO A 120 15.60 0.08 12.56
CA PRO A 120 16.02 1.43 12.93
C PRO A 120 15.06 2.01 13.96
N ARG A 121 15.59 2.88 14.83
CA ARG A 121 14.74 3.61 15.77
C ARG A 121 13.70 4.42 15.00
N VAL A 122 12.55 4.65 15.64
CA VAL A 122 11.55 5.61 15.16
C VAL A 122 12.28 6.92 14.83
N ASN A 123 12.15 7.38 13.58
CA ASN A 123 12.82 8.54 12.96
C ASN A 123 14.22 8.35 12.32
N ASP A 124 14.76 7.14 12.24
CA ASP A 124 15.99 6.86 11.48
C ASP A 124 15.70 6.50 10.00
N PHE A 125 15.19 7.51 9.27
CA PHE A 125 14.81 7.38 7.86
C PHE A 125 15.99 7.06 6.95
N SER A 126 17.20 7.55 7.28
CA SER A 126 18.40 7.24 6.51
C SER A 126 18.72 5.75 6.55
N SER A 127 18.53 5.11 7.69
CA SER A 127 18.75 3.67 7.84
C SER A 127 17.68 2.85 7.11
N SER A 128 16.41 3.30 7.13
CA SER A 128 15.35 2.68 6.32
C SER A 128 15.59 2.79 4.82
N ALA A 129 16.06 3.95 4.33
CA ALA A 129 16.41 4.14 2.92
C ALA A 129 17.59 3.26 2.50
N VAL A 130 18.67 3.23 3.29
CA VAL A 130 19.83 2.36 3.05
C VAL A 130 19.43 0.88 3.06
N TRP A 131 18.62 0.46 4.04
CA TRP A 131 18.11 -0.90 4.09
C TRP A 131 17.30 -1.23 2.83
N TRP A 132 16.38 -0.35 2.44
CA TRP A 132 15.60 -0.55 1.24
C TRP A 132 16.54 -0.67 0.03
N ASP A 133 17.42 0.30 -0.19
CA ASP A 133 18.27 0.38 -1.37
C ASP A 133 19.25 -0.79 -1.47
N ASP A 134 19.93 -1.16 -0.38
CA ASP A 134 21.00 -2.15 -0.39
C ASP A 134 20.50 -3.55 -0.03
N THR A 135 19.76 -3.69 1.07
CA THR A 135 19.40 -5.01 1.62
C THR A 135 18.34 -5.69 0.77
N THR A 136 17.38 -4.93 0.25
CA THR A 136 16.29 -5.50 -0.57
C THR A 136 16.62 -5.55 -2.07
N ALA A 137 17.76 -4.98 -2.51
CA ALA A 137 18.16 -4.86 -3.91
C ALA A 137 18.05 -6.18 -4.68
N ALA A 138 18.62 -7.24 -4.13
CA ALA A 138 18.66 -8.56 -4.77
C ALA A 138 17.25 -9.16 -4.93
N ARG A 139 16.38 -9.00 -3.92
CA ARG A 139 14.97 -9.44 -3.98
C ARG A 139 14.21 -8.66 -5.05
N ARG A 140 14.34 -7.34 -5.08
CA ARG A 140 13.70 -6.49 -6.10
C ARG A 140 14.16 -6.81 -7.51
N LYS A 141 15.48 -7.02 -7.71
CA LYS A 141 16.02 -7.42 -9.01
C LYS A 141 15.47 -8.77 -9.47
N LYS A 142 15.32 -9.73 -8.55
CA LYS A 142 14.71 -11.04 -8.83
C LYS A 142 13.24 -10.91 -9.20
N LEU A 143 12.48 -10.08 -8.50
CA LEU A 143 11.08 -9.78 -8.84
C LEU A 143 10.95 -9.16 -10.23
N LEU A 144 11.79 -8.17 -10.54
CA LEU A 144 11.80 -7.54 -11.85
C LEU A 144 12.12 -8.54 -12.97
N SER A 145 13.07 -9.45 -12.74
CA SER A 145 13.38 -10.52 -13.72
C SER A 145 12.23 -11.51 -13.95
N ARG A 146 11.22 -11.52 -13.07
CA ARG A 146 9.98 -12.30 -13.20
C ARG A 146 8.81 -11.48 -13.73
N GLY A 147 9.05 -10.25 -14.18
CA GLY A 147 8.00 -9.35 -14.67
C GLY A 147 7.14 -8.74 -13.55
N ILE A 148 7.63 -8.72 -12.31
CA ILE A 148 6.95 -8.08 -11.17
C ILE A 148 7.60 -6.73 -10.92
N ARG A 149 6.83 -5.65 -11.13
CA ARG A 149 7.33 -4.30 -10.88
C ARG A 149 7.35 -4.03 -9.39
N VAL A 150 8.41 -3.39 -8.91
CA VAL A 150 8.51 -2.91 -7.53
C VAL A 150 8.68 -1.40 -7.57
N GLU A 151 7.72 -0.68 -7.02
CA GLU A 151 7.77 0.77 -6.84
C GLU A 151 7.93 1.08 -5.35
N CYS A 152 8.65 2.16 -5.07
CA CYS A 152 8.80 2.66 -3.71
C CYS A 152 8.35 4.12 -3.64
N PHE A 153 7.76 4.47 -2.51
CA PHE A 153 7.40 5.81 -2.12
C PHE A 153 8.06 6.10 -0.77
N VAL A 154 9.19 6.82 -0.79
CA VAL A 154 9.94 7.22 0.41
C VAL A 154 9.67 8.70 0.66
N HIS A 155 8.76 9.00 1.57
CA HIS A 155 8.16 10.32 1.70
C HIS A 155 9.16 11.45 2.02
N ARG A 156 10.12 11.22 2.93
CA ARG A 156 10.99 12.30 3.42
C ARG A 156 11.96 12.83 2.36
N ASP A 157 12.42 11.99 1.44
CA ASP A 157 13.32 12.40 0.36
C ASP A 157 12.57 12.75 -0.94
N SER A 158 11.28 12.37 -1.05
CA SER A 158 10.47 12.56 -2.27
C SER A 158 9.54 13.78 -2.23
N ASP A 159 8.99 14.17 -1.08
CA ASP A 159 8.14 15.37 -0.94
C ASP A 159 8.18 15.96 0.50
N PRO A 160 8.98 17.00 0.75
CA PRO A 160 9.09 17.64 2.06
C PRO A 160 7.84 18.43 2.47
N ALA A 161 6.84 18.61 1.59
CA ALA A 161 5.65 19.40 1.88
C ALA A 161 4.58 18.62 2.67
N VAL A 162 4.66 17.29 2.70
CA VAL A 162 3.70 16.47 3.42
C VAL A 162 4.13 16.33 4.88
N ARG A 163 3.20 16.67 5.79
CA ARG A 163 3.47 16.93 7.23
C ARG A 163 3.05 15.78 8.14
N VAL A 164 3.08 14.56 7.62
CA VAL A 164 2.69 13.38 8.38
C VAL A 164 3.96 12.65 8.79
N GLU A 165 4.05 12.28 10.06
CA GLU A 165 5.15 11.43 10.53
C GLU A 165 5.07 10.08 9.81
N PRO A 166 6.17 9.59 9.22
CA PRO A 166 6.13 8.30 8.55
C PRO A 166 5.90 7.14 9.54
N PRO A 167 5.30 6.03 9.08
CA PRO A 167 4.87 5.83 7.70
C PRO A 167 3.62 6.65 7.35
N VAL A 168 3.59 7.19 6.13
CA VAL A 168 2.42 7.90 5.63
C VAL A 168 1.22 6.96 5.64
N PRO A 169 0.06 7.39 6.15
CA PRO A 169 -1.14 6.58 6.16
C PRO A 169 -1.48 6.05 4.76
N LEU A 170 -1.87 4.79 4.67
CA LEU A 170 -2.26 4.16 3.41
C LEU A 170 -3.54 4.79 2.83
N GLY A 171 -4.36 5.43 3.69
CA GLY A 171 -5.47 6.29 3.28
C GLY A 171 -5.06 7.67 2.76
N HIS A 172 -3.78 8.08 2.81
CA HIS A 172 -3.36 9.41 2.36
C HIS A 172 -3.52 9.55 0.83
N PRO A 173 -4.10 10.67 0.32
CA PRO A 173 -4.35 10.81 -1.12
C PRO A 173 -3.11 10.71 -2.00
N ASP A 174 -1.91 11.12 -1.54
CA ASP A 174 -0.69 10.94 -2.32
C ASP A 174 -0.31 9.46 -2.49
N VAL A 175 -0.50 8.65 -1.44
CA VAL A 175 -0.27 7.20 -1.49
C VAL A 175 -1.24 6.58 -2.50
N VAL A 176 -2.52 6.91 -2.38
CA VAL A 176 -3.56 6.47 -3.32
C VAL A 176 -3.22 6.88 -4.76
N GLY A 177 -2.76 8.12 -4.96
CA GLY A 177 -2.35 8.61 -6.27
C GLY A 177 -1.18 7.83 -6.86
N ARG A 178 -0.19 7.46 -6.05
CA ARG A 178 0.95 6.64 -6.47
C ARG A 178 0.53 5.22 -6.84
N VAL A 179 -0.43 4.64 -6.10
CA VAL A 179 -1.03 3.36 -6.45
C VAL A 179 -1.74 3.46 -7.80
N VAL A 180 -2.62 4.44 -7.98
CA VAL A 180 -3.33 4.66 -9.25
C VAL A 180 -2.37 4.87 -10.41
N GLN A 181 -1.31 5.67 -10.24
CA GLN A 181 -0.30 5.84 -11.29
C GLN A 181 0.39 4.53 -11.64
N THR A 182 0.66 3.68 -10.66
CA THR A 182 1.28 2.36 -10.88
C THR A 182 0.35 1.46 -11.67
N LEU A 183 -0.93 1.34 -11.27
CA LEU A 183 -1.97 0.64 -12.04
C LEU A 183 -2.09 1.22 -13.47
N LEU A 184 -2.05 2.55 -13.54
CA LEU A 184 -1.91 3.43 -14.70
C LEU A 184 -0.83 2.98 -15.70
N SER A 185 0.30 2.51 -15.16
CA SER A 185 1.55 2.30 -15.88
C SER A 185 1.77 0.87 -16.37
N PHE A 186 1.00 -0.11 -15.88
CA PHE A 186 1.01 -1.48 -16.40
C PHE A 186 0.40 -1.60 -17.80
N GLN A 187 0.07 -0.46 -18.38
CA GLN A 187 -0.59 -0.32 -19.65
C GLN A 187 0.44 -0.33 -20.77
N GLY A 188 0.54 -1.47 -21.47
CA GLY A 188 1.37 -1.63 -22.67
C GLY A 188 2.70 -2.35 -22.45
N ASP A 189 2.85 -3.14 -21.39
CA ASP A 189 4.04 -3.97 -21.23
C ASP A 189 4.11 -5.00 -22.39
N ARG A 190 5.17 -4.89 -23.19
CA ARG A 190 5.31 -5.43 -24.55
C ARG A 190 5.20 -6.95 -24.67
N ALA A 191 5.18 -7.66 -23.54
CA ALA A 191 5.10 -9.11 -23.48
C ALA A 191 3.66 -9.64 -23.66
N ASP A 192 2.64 -8.83 -23.36
CA ASP A 192 1.25 -9.16 -23.65
C ASP A 192 0.44 -7.85 -23.77
N PRO A 193 0.11 -7.38 -25.00
CA PRO A 193 -0.63 -6.15 -25.18
C PRO A 193 -2.10 -6.39 -24.86
N GLU A 194 -2.45 -6.42 -23.58
CA GLU A 194 -3.86 -6.35 -23.17
C GLU A 194 -4.48 -5.07 -23.76
N PRO A 195 -5.69 -5.15 -24.36
CA PRO A 195 -6.40 -3.99 -24.87
C PRO A 195 -6.46 -2.88 -23.81
N VAL A 196 -6.52 -1.62 -24.25
CA VAL A 196 -6.83 -0.51 -23.33
C VAL A 196 -8.31 -0.66 -22.94
N GLU A 197 -8.56 -1.46 -21.91
CA GLU A 197 -9.90 -1.78 -21.42
C GLU A 197 -10.60 -0.57 -20.78
N PRO A 198 -11.95 -0.51 -20.85
CA PRO A 198 -12.78 0.57 -20.28
C PRO A 198 -12.52 0.78 -18.78
N GLU A 199 -12.18 -0.27 -18.03
CA GLU A 199 -11.80 -0.23 -16.62
C GLU A 199 -10.72 0.82 -16.32
N ARG A 200 -9.81 1.05 -17.27
CA ARG A 200 -8.70 2.01 -17.14
C ARG A 200 -9.17 3.46 -17.13
N ARG A 201 -10.17 3.76 -17.97
CA ARG A 201 -10.77 5.09 -18.01
C ARG A 201 -11.54 5.34 -16.72
N GLU A 202 -12.26 4.33 -16.24
CA GLU A 202 -13.02 4.40 -15.01
C GLU A 202 -12.13 4.64 -13.79
N ILE A 203 -11.01 3.91 -13.65
CA ILE A 203 -10.02 4.14 -12.59
C ILE A 203 -9.46 5.58 -12.65
N ALA A 204 -9.17 6.09 -13.85
CA ALA A 204 -8.66 7.45 -14.03
C ALA A 204 -9.71 8.52 -13.67
N GLU A 205 -11.00 8.28 -13.97
CA GLU A 205 -12.12 9.15 -13.61
C GLU A 205 -12.39 9.11 -12.11
N ALA A 206 -12.41 7.93 -11.49
CA ALA A 206 -12.52 7.77 -10.03
C ALA A 206 -11.38 8.48 -9.30
N TRP A 207 -10.14 8.35 -9.77
CA TRP A 207 -9.02 9.09 -9.22
C TRP A 207 -9.16 10.61 -9.37
N ARG A 208 -9.72 11.10 -10.49
CA ARG A 208 -10.02 12.52 -10.66
C ARG A 208 -11.01 13.00 -9.59
N ALA A 209 -12.08 12.24 -9.32
CA ALA A 209 -13.06 12.55 -8.29
C ALA A 209 -12.42 12.61 -6.88
N VAL A 210 -11.57 11.63 -6.55
CA VAL A 210 -10.80 11.62 -5.29
C VAL A 210 -9.91 12.86 -5.18
N ARG A 211 -9.19 13.23 -6.25
CA ARG A 211 -8.35 14.44 -6.25
C ARG A 211 -9.15 15.73 -6.09
N GLU A 212 -10.30 15.84 -6.72
CA GLU A 212 -11.17 17.01 -6.58
C GLU A 212 -11.70 17.15 -5.14
N ARG A 213 -12.04 16.01 -4.51
CA ARG A 213 -12.53 15.97 -3.13
C ARG A 213 -11.46 16.27 -2.08
N PHE A 214 -10.28 15.67 -2.21
CA PHE A 214 -9.23 15.70 -1.17
C PHE A 214 -8.03 16.60 -1.49
N GLY A 215 -7.85 17.01 -2.75
CA GLY A 215 -6.74 17.87 -3.19
C GLY A 215 -6.75 19.26 -2.56
N PRO A 216 -7.85 20.05 -2.65
CA PRO A 216 -7.87 21.40 -2.09
C PRO A 216 -7.64 21.48 -0.57
N PRO A 217 -8.17 20.55 0.26
CA PRO A 217 -7.78 20.45 1.68
C PRO A 217 -6.28 20.18 1.88
N LEU A 218 -5.69 19.25 1.12
CA LEU A 218 -4.27 18.91 1.22
C LEU A 218 -3.37 20.08 0.82
N GLU A 219 -3.66 20.73 -0.30
CA GLU A 219 -2.88 21.90 -0.77
C GLU A 219 -2.94 23.07 0.23
N ARG A 220 -4.08 23.23 0.93
CA ARG A 220 -4.19 24.21 2.01
C ARG A 220 -3.31 23.81 3.20
N ALA A 221 -3.36 22.56 3.63
CA ALA A 221 -2.52 22.05 4.73
C ALA A 221 -1.01 22.17 4.43
N ARG A 222 -0.60 21.92 3.18
CA ARG A 222 0.78 22.10 2.71
C ARG A 222 1.22 23.56 2.79
N ARG A 223 0.37 24.50 2.35
CA ARG A 223 0.65 25.95 2.36
C ARG A 223 0.66 26.56 3.76
N SER A 224 -0.25 26.16 4.64
CA SER A 224 -0.42 26.80 5.96
C SER A 224 0.69 26.50 6.96
N GLY A 225 1.41 25.38 6.82
CA GLY A 225 2.54 25.11 7.71
C GLY A 225 3.90 25.63 7.22
N GLY A 226 3.97 26.25 6.04
CA GLY A 226 5.19 26.91 5.53
C GLY A 226 5.49 28.24 6.23
N GLY A 227 4.60 28.69 7.12
CA GLY A 227 4.75 29.88 7.95
C GLY A 227 4.99 29.51 9.40
N SER A 228 6.21 29.14 9.76
CA SER A 228 6.79 29.42 11.07
C SER A 228 8.30 29.49 10.90
N ALA A 229 8.82 30.68 11.17
CA ALA A 229 10.22 31.06 11.19
C ALA A 229 10.96 30.43 12.38
#